data_AF-A0A3B1J889-F1
#
_entry.id   AF-A0A3B1J889-F1
#
_cell.length_a   1.000
_cell.length_b   1.000
_cell.length_c   1.000
_cell.angle_alpha   90.00
_cell.angle_beta   90.00
_cell.angle_gamma   90.00
#
_symmetry.space_group_name_H-M   'P 1'
#
loop_
_entity.id
_entity.type
_entity.pdbx_description
1 polymer ?
#
loop_
_entity_poly.entity_id
_entity_poly.type
_entity_poly.pdbx_seq_one_letter_code
_entity_poly.pdbx_strand_id
1 'polypeptide(L)'
;MAPGGAPAGVPGWERAARVLLCSLGLLLSVYALHVELSKEHDPKYRAMCDLAESVSCSKVFTSRWGRGFGLVQIVTGEDSILNQPNSLLGIVFYSLQLGLGQMLSGSAAHALVIMSWVSVAGSIYLASILVFILGDFCVVCVSTYIVNFALLYTNLKRQTGLMHKLQKNKTG
;
A
#
# COMPACT_ATOMS: atom_id res chain seq x y z
N MET A 1 8.74 -14.63 -32.94
CA MET A 1 8.41 -14.62 -31.49
C MET A 1 9.62 -14.08 -30.74
N ALA A 2 9.62 -12.81 -30.34
CA ALA A 2 10.73 -12.21 -29.60
C ALA A 2 10.46 -12.37 -28.09
N PRO A 3 11.45 -12.77 -27.28
CA PRO A 3 11.25 -13.05 -25.87
C PRO A 3 11.10 -11.74 -25.08
N GLY A 4 10.01 -11.61 -24.33
CA GLY A 4 9.98 -10.90 -23.04
C GLY A 4 10.34 -9.40 -22.95
N GLY A 5 10.59 -8.68 -24.04
CA GLY A 5 10.97 -7.27 -24.00
C GLY A 5 9.87 -6.36 -23.44
N ALA A 6 10.21 -5.51 -22.46
CA ALA A 6 9.29 -4.50 -21.95
C ALA A 6 8.78 -3.60 -23.10
N PRO A 7 7.50 -3.15 -23.07
CA PRO A 7 6.99 -2.27 -24.10
C PRO A 7 7.85 -1.02 -24.21
N ALA A 8 8.25 -0.67 -25.44
CA ALA A 8 9.17 0.45 -25.73
C ALA A 8 8.82 1.71 -24.90
N GLY A 9 9.77 2.20 -24.10
CA GLY A 9 9.63 3.37 -23.22
C GLY A 9 9.40 3.05 -21.74
N VAL A 10 8.95 1.84 -21.39
CA VAL A 10 8.83 1.40 -19.98
C VAL A 10 10.13 0.74 -19.53
N PRO A 11 10.69 1.06 -18.35
CA PRO A 11 11.91 0.40 -17.87
C PRO A 11 11.74 -1.11 -17.73
N GLY A 12 12.72 -1.90 -18.18
CA GLY A 12 12.67 -3.37 -18.12
C GLY A 12 12.55 -3.93 -16.70
N TRP A 13 13.06 -3.20 -15.70
CA TRP A 13 12.99 -3.57 -14.28
C TRP A 13 11.61 -3.29 -13.65
N GLU A 14 10.74 -2.52 -14.31
CA GLU A 14 9.46 -2.06 -13.74
C GLU A 14 8.57 -3.22 -13.29
N ARG A 15 8.44 -4.25 -14.14
CA ARG A 15 7.61 -5.41 -13.84
C ARG A 15 8.13 -6.20 -12.65
N ALA A 16 9.43 -6.46 -12.62
CA ALA A 16 10.06 -7.17 -11.51
C ALA A 16 9.92 -6.39 -10.20
N ALA A 17 10.21 -5.08 -10.23
CA ALA A 17 10.04 -4.21 -9.07
C ALA A 17 8.59 -4.18 -8.58
N ARG A 18 7.62 -4.06 -9.49
CA ARG A 18 6.19 -4.10 -9.14
C ARG A 18 5.81 -5.40 -8.45
N VAL A 19 6.19 -6.54 -9.04
CA VAL A 19 5.86 -7.86 -8.46
C VAL A 19 6.45 -7.97 -7.06
N LEU A 20 7.73 -7.64 -6.89
CA LEU A 20 8.40 -7.67 -5.59
C LEU A 20 7.71 -6.74 -4.58
N LEU A 21 7.47 -5.48 -4.94
CA LEU A 21 6.85 -4.49 -4.06
C LEU A 21 5.42 -4.87 -3.68
N CYS A 22 4.61 -5.35 -4.62
CA CYS A 22 3.24 -5.78 -4.34
C CYS A 22 3.23 -7.04 -3.47
N SER A 23 4.11 -8.01 -3.73
CA SER A 23 4.24 -9.22 -2.91
C SER A 23 4.67 -8.87 -1.48
N LEU A 24 5.66 -7.99 -1.31
CA LEU A 24 6.09 -7.51 0.01
C LEU A 24 4.95 -6.77 0.72
N GLY A 25 4.26 -5.86 0.04
CA GLY A 25 3.11 -5.15 0.57
C GLY A 25 1.97 -6.07 1.01
N LEU A 26 1.65 -7.10 0.20
CA LEU A 26 0.66 -8.12 0.54
C LEU A 26 1.07 -8.89 1.79
N LEU A 27 2.31 -9.36 1.87
CA LEU A 27 2.81 -10.09 3.04
C LEU A 27 2.73 -9.25 4.31
N LEU A 28 3.17 -7.98 4.25
CA LEU A 28 3.07 -7.05 5.38
C LEU A 28 1.61 -6.81 5.79
N SER A 29 0.70 -6.66 4.83
CA SER A 29 -0.73 -6.42 5.09
C SER A 29 -1.42 -7.65 5.69
N VAL A 30 -1.12 -8.85 5.19
CA VAL A 30 -1.62 -10.11 5.76
C VAL A 30 -1.09 -10.32 7.17
N TYR A 31 0.20 -10.03 7.39
CA TYR A 31 0.79 -10.10 8.73
C TYR A 31 0.14 -9.11 9.70
N ALA A 32 -0.08 -7.86 9.27
CA ALA A 32 -0.77 -6.85 10.07
C ALA A 32 -2.20 -7.29 10.43
N LEU A 33 -2.94 -7.84 9.45
CA LEU A 33 -4.28 -8.37 9.68
C LEU A 33 -4.27 -9.55 10.66
N HIS A 34 -3.30 -10.46 10.53
CA HIS A 34 -3.13 -11.57 11.46
C HIS A 34 -2.86 -11.08 12.89
N VAL A 35 -1.96 -10.11 13.05
CA VAL A 35 -1.65 -9.51 14.36
C VAL A 35 -2.87 -8.83 14.97
N GLU A 36 -3.59 -8.04 14.17
CA GLU A 36 -4.80 -7.32 14.60
C GLU A 36 -5.87 -8.32 15.09
N LEU A 37 -6.22 -9.32 14.28
CA LEU A 37 -7.20 -10.35 14.65
C LEU A 37 -6.75 -11.20 15.84
N SER A 38 -5.46 -11.55 15.92
CA SER A 38 -4.94 -12.34 17.04
C SER A 38 -5.00 -11.56 18.36
N LYS A 39 -4.72 -10.25 18.31
CA LYS A 39 -4.76 -9.37 19.48
C LYS A 39 -6.21 -9.07 19.93
N GLU A 40 -7.15 -9.00 18.99
CA GLU A 40 -8.58 -8.91 19.31
C GLU A 40 -9.10 -10.18 19.98
N HIS A 41 -8.64 -11.35 19.53
CA HIS A 41 -9.06 -12.63 20.10
C HIS A 41 -8.41 -12.91 21.46
N ASP A 42 -7.11 -12.62 21.61
CA ASP A 42 -6.38 -12.76 22.86
C ASP A 42 -5.68 -11.43 23.23
N PRO A 43 -6.21 -10.69 24.21
CA PRO A 43 -5.59 -9.46 24.70
C PRO A 43 -4.16 -9.65 25.23
N LYS A 44 -3.75 -10.88 25.60
CA LYS A 44 -2.39 -11.21 26.05
C LYS A 44 -1.44 -11.54 24.90
N TYR A 45 -1.93 -11.66 23.67
CA TYR A 45 -1.10 -11.89 22.49
C TYR A 45 -0.05 -10.78 22.33
N ARG A 46 1.18 -11.14 21.96
CA ARG A 46 2.26 -10.19 21.68
C ARG A 46 2.82 -10.50 20.30
N ALA A 47 2.78 -9.51 19.42
CA ALA A 47 3.24 -9.67 18.04
C ALA A 47 4.77 -9.79 18.00
N MET A 48 5.29 -10.46 16.96
CA MET A 48 6.75 -10.53 16.76
C MET A 48 7.36 -9.15 16.49
N CYS A 49 6.59 -8.20 15.96
CA CYS A 49 7.05 -6.84 15.75
C CYS A 49 6.87 -5.91 16.98
N ASP A 50 6.46 -6.47 18.14
CA ASP A 50 6.49 -5.76 19.43
C ASP A 50 7.88 -5.86 20.09
N LEU A 51 8.84 -5.11 19.54
CA LEU A 51 10.26 -5.16 19.90
C LEU A 51 10.58 -4.47 21.24
N ALA A 52 9.82 -3.44 21.60
CA ALA A 52 9.98 -2.69 22.83
C ALA A 52 8.64 -2.05 23.23
N GLU A 53 8.57 -1.47 24.43
CA GLU A 53 7.34 -0.87 24.94
C GLU A 53 6.84 0.33 24.09
N SER A 54 7.77 1.04 23.45
CA SER A 54 7.55 2.12 22.47
C SER A 54 7.63 1.68 21.00
N VAL A 55 7.81 0.37 20.75
CA VAL A 55 7.91 -0.22 19.41
C VAL A 55 6.90 -1.37 19.35
N SER A 56 5.62 -1.03 19.29
CA SER A 56 4.53 -2.03 19.27
C SER A 56 3.60 -1.82 18.08
N CYS A 57 3.58 -2.79 17.17
CA CYS A 57 2.57 -2.83 16.11
C CYS A 57 1.19 -3.18 16.68
N SER A 58 1.14 -4.02 17.72
CA SER A 58 -0.13 -4.46 18.31
C SER A 58 -0.93 -3.27 18.83
N LYS A 59 -0.30 -2.35 19.59
CA LYS A 59 -0.95 -1.12 20.07
C LYS A 59 -1.48 -0.25 18.92
N VAL A 60 -0.68 -0.13 17.87
CA VAL A 60 -1.02 0.67 16.68
C VAL A 60 -2.21 0.09 15.94
N PHE A 61 -2.25 -1.22 15.70
CA PHE A 61 -3.34 -1.86 14.96
C PHE A 61 -4.64 -1.94 15.76
N THR A 62 -4.58 -2.09 17.08
CA THR A 62 -5.79 -2.04 17.93
C THR A 62 -6.28 -0.63 18.24
N SER A 63 -5.54 0.40 17.81
CA SER A 63 -5.95 1.79 18.02
C SER A 63 -7.13 2.16 17.11
N ARG A 64 -7.86 3.23 17.45
CA ARG A 64 -8.96 3.75 16.60
C ARG A 64 -8.53 4.06 15.17
N TRP A 65 -7.24 4.33 14.94
CA TRP A 65 -6.70 4.65 13.62
C TRP A 65 -6.33 3.40 12.82
N GLY A 66 -6.28 2.22 13.45
CA GLY A 66 -6.02 0.93 12.80
C GLY A 66 -7.16 0.44 11.92
N ARG A 67 -8.39 0.94 12.15
CA ARG A 67 -9.58 0.69 11.33
C ARG A 67 -10.04 1.95 10.63
N GLY A 68 -10.38 1.83 9.34
CA GLY A 68 -10.98 2.92 8.55
C GLY A 68 -10.23 4.25 8.62
N PHE A 69 -8.90 4.21 8.82
CA PHE A 69 -8.04 5.36 9.11
C PHE A 69 -8.49 6.24 10.30
N GLY A 70 -9.40 5.76 11.17
CA GLY A 70 -10.04 6.56 12.22
C GLY A 70 -10.95 7.68 11.70
N LEU A 71 -11.24 7.70 10.38
CA LEU A 71 -12.07 8.71 9.72
C LEU A 71 -13.43 8.15 9.32
N VAL A 72 -13.45 6.89 8.86
CA VAL A 72 -14.68 6.24 8.37
C VAL A 72 -15.73 6.10 9.48
N GLN A 73 -15.30 5.87 10.71
CA GLN A 73 -16.15 5.79 11.90
C GLN A 73 -16.90 7.10 12.18
N ILE A 74 -16.28 8.25 11.85
CA ILE A 74 -16.88 9.59 12.05
C ILE A 74 -17.97 9.87 11.01
N VAL A 75 -17.82 9.31 9.80
CA VAL A 75 -18.73 9.59 8.66
C VAL A 75 -19.86 8.57 8.55
N THR A 76 -19.60 7.30 8.86
CA THR A 76 -20.56 6.20 8.58
C THR A 76 -21.03 5.43 9.82
N GLY A 77 -20.57 5.78 11.02
CA GLY A 77 -20.87 5.05 12.26
C GLY A 77 -20.01 3.79 12.45
N GLU A 78 -19.97 3.27 13.67
CA GLU A 78 -19.07 2.16 14.05
C GLU A 78 -19.40 0.84 13.34
N ASP A 79 -20.69 0.59 13.07
CA ASP A 79 -21.22 -0.64 12.47
C ASP A 79 -21.17 -0.65 10.93
N SER A 80 -20.59 0.37 10.31
CA SER A 80 -20.50 0.42 8.85
C SER A 80 -19.53 -0.63 8.32
N ILE A 81 -19.95 -1.37 7.28
CA ILE A 81 -19.11 -2.33 6.55
C ILE A 81 -17.82 -1.67 6.01
N LEU A 82 -17.80 -0.34 5.87
CA LEU A 82 -16.62 0.42 5.45
C LEU A 82 -15.55 0.56 6.55
N ASN A 83 -15.87 0.33 7.83
CA ASN A 83 -14.93 0.42 8.95
C ASN A 83 -14.06 -0.84 9.06
N GLN A 84 -13.34 -1.14 7.98
CA GLN A 84 -12.45 -2.30 7.90
C GLN A 84 -11.06 -1.99 8.44
N PRO A 85 -10.32 -3.02 8.91
CA PRO A 85 -8.89 -2.95 9.16
C PRO A 85 -8.14 -2.26 8.01
N ASN A 86 -7.26 -1.32 8.31
CA ASN A 86 -6.38 -0.70 7.30
C ASN A 86 -5.55 -1.77 6.56
N SER A 87 -5.20 -2.84 7.30
CA SER A 87 -4.56 -4.05 6.83
C SER A 87 -5.31 -4.68 5.64
N LEU A 88 -6.65 -4.73 5.71
CA LEU A 88 -7.50 -5.26 4.64
C LEU A 88 -7.52 -4.34 3.42
N LEU A 89 -7.58 -3.02 3.64
CA LEU A 89 -7.47 -2.02 2.56
C LEU A 89 -6.12 -2.13 1.84
N GLY A 90 -5.05 -2.42 2.58
CA GLY A 90 -3.72 -2.74 2.04
C GLY A 90 -3.75 -3.97 1.13
N ILE A 91 -4.36 -5.08 1.58
CA ILE A 91 -4.49 -6.31 0.78
C ILE A 91 -5.19 -6.03 -0.56
N VAL A 92 -6.32 -5.32 -0.52
CA VAL A 92 -7.08 -4.94 -1.72
C VAL A 92 -6.23 -4.05 -2.63
N PHE A 93 -5.57 -3.04 -2.06
CA PHE A 93 -4.70 -2.11 -2.80
C PHE A 93 -3.57 -2.83 -3.54
N TYR A 94 -2.78 -3.67 -2.85
CA TYR A 94 -1.65 -4.36 -3.48
C TYR A 94 -2.10 -5.41 -4.50
N SER A 95 -3.25 -6.06 -4.28
CA SER A 95 -3.84 -6.99 -5.25
C SER A 95 -4.25 -6.27 -6.53
N LEU A 96 -4.92 -5.12 -6.41
CA LEU A 96 -5.32 -4.29 -7.55
C LEU A 96 -4.10 -3.71 -8.28
N GLN A 97 -3.07 -3.26 -7.56
CA GLN A 97 -1.80 -2.78 -8.13
C GLN A 97 -1.10 -3.84 -8.98
N LEU A 98 -1.12 -5.10 -8.51
CA LEU A 98 -0.53 -6.23 -9.22
C LEU A 98 -1.34 -6.59 -10.46
N GLY A 99 -2.67 -6.68 -10.33
CA GLY A 99 -3.60 -7.02 -11.41
C GLY A 99 -3.62 -5.98 -12.53
N LEU A 100 -3.88 -4.71 -12.20
CA LEU A 100 -3.86 -3.60 -13.17
C LEU A 100 -2.45 -3.38 -13.75
N GLY A 101 -1.40 -3.73 -12.99
CA GLY A 101 -0.01 -3.72 -13.45
C GLY A 101 0.27 -4.65 -14.63
N GLN A 102 -0.55 -5.67 -14.87
CA GLN A 102 -0.41 -6.54 -16.04
C GLN A 102 -0.99 -5.92 -17.32
N MET A 103 -1.85 -4.90 -17.20
CA MET A 103 -2.54 -4.29 -18.34
C MET A 103 -1.66 -3.25 -19.04
N LEU A 104 -1.46 -3.38 -20.36
CA LEU A 104 -0.73 -2.39 -21.20
C LEU A 104 -1.63 -1.20 -21.61
N SER A 105 -2.54 -0.76 -20.75
CA SER A 105 -3.45 0.36 -21.04
C SER A 105 -2.97 1.66 -20.38
N GLY A 106 -3.05 2.77 -21.11
CA GLY A 106 -2.76 4.11 -20.58
C GLY A 106 -3.69 4.50 -19.43
N SER A 107 -4.98 4.14 -19.52
CA SER A 107 -5.96 4.37 -18.46
C SER A 107 -5.63 3.55 -17.20
N ALA A 108 -5.19 2.30 -17.37
CA ALA A 108 -4.73 1.48 -16.24
C ALA A 108 -3.49 2.10 -15.57
N ALA A 109 -2.52 2.57 -16.36
CA ALA A 109 -1.34 3.25 -15.81
C ALA A 109 -1.70 4.54 -15.05
N HIS A 110 -2.70 5.30 -15.52
CA HIS A 110 -3.18 6.49 -14.81
C HIS A 110 -3.90 6.12 -13.50
N ALA A 111 -4.78 5.12 -13.53
CA ALA A 111 -5.45 4.62 -12.33
C ALA A 111 -4.45 4.14 -11.26
N LEU A 112 -3.41 3.40 -11.66
CA LEU A 112 -2.34 2.95 -10.77
C LEU A 112 -1.61 4.12 -10.08
N VAL A 113 -1.34 5.21 -10.80
CA VAL A 113 -0.72 6.41 -10.23
C VAL A 113 -1.65 7.09 -9.23
N ILE A 114 -2.93 7.26 -9.56
CA ILE A 114 -3.94 7.84 -8.65
C ILE A 114 -4.04 7.02 -7.36
N MET A 115 -4.18 5.69 -7.47
CA MET A 115 -4.26 4.80 -6.32
C MET A 115 -3.00 4.90 -5.44
N SER A 116 -1.82 5.03 -6.07
CA SER A 116 -0.55 5.18 -5.33
C SER A 116 -0.47 6.52 -4.59
N TRP A 117 -0.96 7.60 -5.19
CA TRP A 117 -1.04 8.90 -4.53
C TRP A 117 -1.93 8.87 -3.30
N VAL A 118 -3.12 8.26 -3.42
CA VAL A 118 -4.03 8.08 -2.27
C VAL A 118 -3.35 7.27 -1.17
N SER A 119 -2.66 6.18 -1.53
CA SER A 119 -1.93 5.35 -0.59
C SER A 119 -0.78 6.09 0.12
N VAL A 120 -0.01 6.91 -0.60
CA VAL A 120 1.05 7.75 -0.02
C VAL A 120 0.47 8.84 0.88
N ALA A 121 -0.63 9.49 0.49
CA ALA A 121 -1.30 10.47 1.34
C ALA A 121 -1.80 9.85 2.65
N GLY A 122 -2.43 8.67 2.57
CA GLY A 122 -2.82 7.89 3.75
C GLY A 122 -1.63 7.47 4.61
N SER A 123 -0.51 7.11 3.97
CA SER A 123 0.74 6.77 4.68
C SER A 123 1.31 7.96 5.46
N ILE A 124 1.31 9.16 4.87
CA ILE A 124 1.77 10.39 5.53
C ILE A 124 0.85 10.74 6.72
N TYR A 125 -0.46 10.59 6.54
CA TYR A 125 -1.44 10.81 7.61
C TYR A 125 -1.20 9.86 8.79
N LEU A 126 -1.10 8.55 8.53
CA LEU A 126 -0.86 7.56 9.58
C LEU A 126 0.53 7.70 10.23
N ALA A 127 1.55 8.06 9.45
CA ALA A 127 2.88 8.37 9.99
C ALA A 127 2.84 9.56 10.95
N SER A 128 2.05 10.60 10.63
CA SER A 128 1.87 11.75 11.51
C SER A 128 1.18 11.33 12.81
N ILE A 129 0.17 10.46 12.74
CA ILE A 129 -0.51 9.91 13.93
C ILE A 129 0.45 9.09 14.80
N LEU A 130 1.27 8.24 14.19
CA LEU A 130 2.27 7.42 14.89
C LEU A 130 3.23 8.30 15.71
N VAL A 131 3.76 9.37 15.10
CA VAL A 131 4.76 10.25 15.73
C VAL A 131 4.13 11.20 16.76
N PHE A 132 3.02 11.85 16.41
CA PHE A 132 2.48 12.94 17.23
C PHE A 132 1.41 12.50 18.25
N ILE A 133 0.70 11.39 18.00
CA ILE A 133 -0.45 11.00 18.82
C ILE A 133 -0.16 9.73 19.63
N LEU A 134 0.28 8.65 18.98
CA LEU A 134 0.54 7.39 19.69
C LEU A 134 1.89 7.40 20.40
N GLY A 135 2.90 8.06 19.80
CA GLY A 135 4.26 8.01 20.31
C GLY A 135 4.91 6.62 20.19
N ASP A 136 4.37 5.76 19.31
CA ASP A 136 4.84 4.40 19.07
C ASP A 136 5.48 4.28 17.68
N PHE A 137 6.57 3.51 17.58
CA PHE A 137 7.22 3.22 16.31
C PHE A 137 6.79 1.84 15.78
N CYS A 138 6.02 1.82 14.68
CA CYS A 138 5.57 0.59 14.05
C CYS A 138 6.43 0.23 12.82
N VAL A 139 7.33 -0.76 12.96
CA VAL A 139 8.23 -1.20 11.87
C VAL A 139 7.45 -1.69 10.64
N VAL A 140 6.35 -2.42 10.84
CA VAL A 140 5.50 -2.92 9.74
C VAL A 140 4.87 -1.75 8.98
N CYS A 141 4.38 -0.73 9.70
CA CYS A 141 3.77 0.45 9.13
C CYS A 141 4.79 1.27 8.32
N VAL A 142 5.97 1.53 8.90
CA VAL A 142 7.06 2.24 8.20
C VAL A 142 7.50 1.49 6.94
N SER A 143 7.62 0.16 7.02
CA SER A 143 7.95 -0.68 5.86
C SER A 143 6.88 -0.55 4.76
N THR A 144 5.60 -0.55 5.15
CA THR A 144 4.47 -0.36 4.23
C THR A 144 4.53 1.01 3.56
N TYR A 145 4.88 2.07 4.29
CA TYR A 145 5.01 3.43 3.74
C TYR A 145 6.14 3.53 2.71
N ILE A 146 7.27 2.88 2.97
CA ILE A 146 8.39 2.80 2.02
C ILE A 146 7.95 2.06 0.76
N VAL A 147 7.25 0.93 0.90
CA VAL A 147 6.72 0.16 -0.24
C VAL A 147 5.74 1.02 -1.07
N ASN A 148 4.84 1.77 -0.42
CA ASN A 148 3.88 2.64 -1.10
C ASN A 148 4.56 3.74 -1.92
N PHE A 149 5.60 4.36 -1.36
CA PHE A 149 6.38 5.38 -2.07
C PHE A 149 7.15 4.79 -3.26
N ALA A 150 7.76 3.61 -3.09
CA ALA A 150 8.45 2.90 -4.16
C ALA A 150 7.48 2.48 -5.29
N LEU A 151 6.25 2.07 -4.94
CA LEU A 151 5.20 1.79 -5.92
C LEU A 151 4.77 3.04 -6.68
N LEU A 152 4.59 4.18 -6.01
CA LEU A 152 4.29 5.45 -6.67
C LEU A 152 5.39 5.80 -7.69
N TYR A 153 6.66 5.70 -7.31
CA TYR A 153 7.78 5.94 -8.22
C TYR A 153 7.75 5.00 -9.44
N THR A 154 7.54 3.71 -9.20
CA THR A 154 7.45 2.68 -10.26
C THR A 154 6.29 2.98 -11.22
N ASN A 155 5.12 3.39 -10.68
CA ASN A 155 3.93 3.73 -11.45
C ASN A 155 4.12 5.02 -12.28
N LEU A 156 4.77 6.04 -11.72
CA LEU A 156 5.10 7.27 -12.45
C LEU A 156 6.03 7.00 -13.63
N LYS A 157 7.10 6.22 -13.42
CA LYS A 157 8.03 5.84 -14.51
C LYS A 157 7.33 5.08 -15.63
N ARG A 158 6.42 4.16 -15.29
CA ARG A 158 5.59 3.47 -16.27
C ARG A 158 4.70 4.44 -17.04
N GLN A 159 4.00 5.34 -16.37
CA GLN A 159 3.09 6.30 -16.99
C GLN A 159 3.85 7.22 -17.96
N THR A 160 4.97 7.80 -17.54
CA THR A 160 5.81 8.65 -18.40
C THR A 160 6.30 7.88 -19.63
N GLY A 161 6.75 6.63 -19.45
CA GLY A 161 7.19 5.77 -20.56
C GLY A 161 6.09 5.51 -21.60
N LEU A 162 4.86 5.24 -21.14
CA LEU A 162 3.71 5.03 -22.01
C LEU A 162 3.26 6.32 -22.71
N MET A 163 3.25 7.47 -22.01
CA MET A 163 2.89 8.76 -22.58
C MET A 163 3.86 9.19 -23.69
N HIS A 164 5.17 9.03 -23.47
CA HIS A 164 6.18 9.36 -24.47
C HIS A 164 6.03 8.53 -25.76
N LYS A 165 5.66 7.24 -25.63
CA LYS A 165 5.36 6.38 -26.78
C LYS A 165 4.12 6.87 -27.55
N LEU A 166 3.05 7.23 -26.85
CA LEU A 166 1.83 7.74 -27.47
C LEU A 166 2.08 9.06 -28.24
N GLN A 167 2.93 9.94 -27.70
CA GLN A 167 3.32 11.16 -28.39
C GLN A 167 4.13 10.87 -29.65
N LYS A 168 5.15 9.98 -29.57
CA LYS A 168 5.95 9.58 -30.74
C LYS A 168 5.10 8.97 -31.86
N ASN A 169 4.12 8.13 -31.51
CA ASN A 169 3.19 7.55 -32.49
C ASN A 169 2.25 8.57 -33.15
N LYS A 170 2.05 9.75 -32.56
CA LYS A 170 1.26 10.84 -33.17
C LYS A 170 2.08 11.76 -34.08
N THR A 171 3.42 11.77 -33.93
CA THR A 171 4.32 12.71 -34.64
C THR A 171 5.11 12.07 -35.77
N GLY A 172 5.13 10.75 -35.89
CA GLY A 172 5.74 10.02 -37.00
C GLY A 172 4.70 9.27 -37.81
#